data_AF-A0A4Z2EC26-F1
#
_entry.id   AF-A0A4Z2EC26-F1
#
_cell.length_a   1.000
_cell.length_b   1.000
_cell.length_c   1.000
_cell.angle_alpha   90.00
_cell.angle_beta   90.00
_cell.angle_gamma   90.00
#
_symmetry.space_group_name_H-M   'P 1'
#
loop_
_entity.id
_entity.type
_entity.pdbx_description
1 polymer ?
#
loop_
_entity_poly.entity_id
_entity_poly.type
_entity_poly.pdbx_seq_one_letter_code
_entity_poly.pdbx_strand_id
1 'polypeptide(L)'
;MLISFTKQKGAPDWWGYSLAFLMFFTAILQTLILHRHFQYCFVTGMNIRTAVIGAIYRKALVITNAAKRSSTVGEVVNLMSVDAQRFMDLTTFLNLLWSAPLQIMVALYFLWQNLGPSVLAGLAVMVMLIPFNAVIAMKTRAYQVEQMQYKDSRIKLMNEILNGIKVLKLYAWENSFKEKVLAIRQKELNVLRKTAYLGALSTMAWTSAPFLVGAQSRCLKVGRN
;
A
#
# COMPACT_ATOMS: atom_id res chain seq x y z
N MET A 1 -7.47 3.57 -31.44
CA MET A 1 -8.47 3.13 -32.44
C MET A 1 -9.75 3.95 -32.40
N LEU A 2 -10.44 4.12 -31.26
CA LEU A 2 -11.62 5.01 -31.19
C LEU A 2 -11.25 6.49 -31.42
N ILE A 3 -10.14 6.96 -30.83
CA ILE A 3 -9.63 8.34 -31.01
C ILE A 3 -9.13 8.60 -32.44
N SER A 4 -8.69 7.56 -33.16
CA SER A 4 -8.31 7.70 -34.58
C SER A 4 -9.54 7.72 -35.50
N PHE A 5 -10.61 7.01 -35.13
CA PHE A 5 -11.89 7.05 -35.82
C PHE A 5 -12.52 8.45 -35.77
N THR A 6 -12.51 9.12 -34.60
CA THR A 6 -13.04 10.50 -34.48
C THR A 6 -12.24 11.55 -35.24
N LYS A 7 -10.99 11.27 -35.65
CA LYS A 7 -10.19 12.14 -36.51
C LYS A 7 -10.48 11.96 -38.01
N GLN A 8 -11.07 10.85 -38.44
CA GLN A 8 -11.37 10.58 -39.84
C GLN A 8 -12.80 11.02 -40.18
N LYS A 9 -12.95 12.13 -40.91
CA LYS A 9 -14.24 12.75 -41.29
C LYS A 9 -15.08 11.96 -42.33
N GLY A 10 -14.74 10.71 -42.65
CA GLY A 10 -15.43 9.90 -43.66
C GLY A 10 -15.63 8.44 -43.27
N ALA A 11 -15.42 8.10 -42.00
CA ALA A 11 -15.62 6.73 -41.52
C ALA A 11 -17.11 6.51 -41.20
N PRO A 12 -17.69 5.35 -41.56
CA PRO A 12 -19.12 5.13 -41.42
C PRO A 12 -19.54 4.94 -39.95
N ASP A 13 -20.71 5.49 -39.58
CA ASP A 13 -21.17 5.57 -38.18
C ASP A 13 -21.33 4.20 -37.50
N TRP A 14 -21.70 3.16 -38.25
CA TRP A 14 -21.83 1.78 -37.74
C TRP A 14 -20.53 1.23 -37.14
N TRP A 15 -19.37 1.70 -37.63
CA TRP A 15 -18.06 1.29 -37.11
C TRP A 15 -17.82 1.83 -35.70
N GLY A 16 -18.30 3.04 -35.41
CA GLY A 16 -18.24 3.64 -34.08
C GLY A 16 -19.10 2.88 -33.07
N TYR A 17 -20.35 2.56 -33.44
CA TYR A 17 -21.24 1.75 -32.61
C TYR A 17 -20.68 0.34 -32.35
N SER A 18 -20.09 -0.28 -33.36
CA SER A 18 -19.42 -1.59 -33.23
C SER A 18 -18.27 -1.56 -32.23
N LEU A 19 -17.38 -0.56 -32.31
CA LEU A 19 -16.28 -0.38 -31.36
C LEU A 19 -16.76 -0.13 -29.93
N ALA A 20 -17.81 0.68 -29.75
CA ALA A 20 -18.39 0.95 -28.44
C ALA A 20 -18.99 -0.33 -27.82
N PHE A 21 -19.73 -1.11 -28.61
CA PHE A 21 -20.28 -2.39 -28.17
C PHE A 21 -19.18 -3.39 -27.82
N LEU A 22 -18.12 -3.46 -28.62
CA LEU A 22 -16.98 -4.33 -28.37
C LEU A 22 -16.25 -3.95 -27.08
N MET A 23 -16.03 -2.66 -26.82
CA MET A 23 -15.44 -2.18 -25.55
C MET A 23 -16.32 -2.52 -24.33
N PHE A 24 -17.64 -2.39 -24.47
CA PHE A 24 -18.57 -2.76 -23.40
C PHE A 24 -18.53 -4.26 -23.11
N PHE A 25 -18.55 -5.08 -24.17
CA PHE A 25 -18.52 -6.53 -24.03
C PHE A 25 -17.18 -7.04 -23.46
N THR A 26 -16.05 -6.47 -23.91
CA THR A 26 -14.75 -6.83 -23.33
C THR A 26 -14.65 -6.44 -21.86
N ALA A 27 -15.21 -5.29 -21.45
CA ALA A 27 -15.25 -4.90 -20.04
C ALA A 27 -16.07 -5.87 -19.19
N ILE A 28 -17.28 -6.26 -19.65
CA ILE A 28 -18.10 -7.26 -18.96
C ILE A 28 -17.36 -8.60 -18.85
N LEU A 29 -16.80 -9.07 -19.95
CA LEU A 29 -16.09 -10.34 -20.00
C LEU A 29 -14.89 -10.33 -19.05
N GLN A 30 -14.12 -9.24 -19.04
CA GLN A 30 -13.01 -9.04 -18.09
C GLN A 30 -13.49 -9.11 -16.64
N THR A 31 -14.58 -8.41 -16.28
CA THR A 31 -15.11 -8.43 -14.91
C THR A 31 -15.57 -9.84 -14.51
N LEU A 32 -16.27 -10.56 -15.37
CA LEU A 32 -16.74 -11.92 -15.11
C LEU A 32 -15.58 -12.90 -14.91
N ILE A 33 -14.58 -12.86 -15.80
CA ILE A 33 -13.39 -13.72 -15.71
C ILE A 33 -12.62 -13.42 -14.43
N LEU A 34 -12.40 -12.14 -14.11
CA LEU A 34 -11.68 -11.74 -12.91
C LEU A 34 -12.40 -12.23 -11.64
N HIS A 35 -13.72 -12.04 -11.56
CA HIS A 35 -14.49 -12.47 -10.41
C HIS A 35 -14.50 -14.00 -10.28
N ARG A 36 -14.61 -14.73 -11.40
CA ARG A 36 -14.51 -16.19 -11.43
C ARG A 36 -13.14 -16.67 -10.96
N HIS A 37 -12.07 -16.03 -11.40
CA HIS A 37 -10.70 -16.33 -10.95
C HIS A 37 -10.55 -16.11 -9.44
N PHE A 38 -11.03 -14.98 -8.90
CA PHE A 38 -11.01 -14.73 -7.46
C PHE A 38 -11.78 -15.80 -6.69
N GLN A 39 -12.98 -16.14 -7.14
CA GLN A 39 -13.77 -17.23 -6.54
C GLN A 39 -12.99 -18.54 -6.49
N TYR A 40 -12.35 -18.95 -7.59
CA TYR A 40 -11.52 -20.16 -7.61
C TYR A 40 -10.32 -20.08 -6.66
N CYS A 41 -9.64 -18.95 -6.59
CA CYS A 41 -8.52 -18.74 -5.66
C CYS A 41 -8.98 -18.82 -4.20
N PHE A 42 -10.10 -18.18 -3.86
CA PHE A 42 -10.65 -18.22 -2.50
C PHE A 42 -11.08 -19.62 -2.10
N VAL A 43 -11.79 -20.35 -2.97
CA VAL A 43 -12.21 -21.73 -2.70
C VAL A 43 -11.00 -22.64 -2.50
N THR A 44 -9.98 -22.51 -3.35
CA THR A 44 -8.74 -23.27 -3.22
C THR A 44 -8.01 -22.94 -1.91
N GLY A 45 -7.90 -21.65 -1.57
CA GLY A 45 -7.30 -21.20 -0.31
C GLY A 45 -8.05 -21.71 0.93
N MET A 46 -9.39 -21.72 0.89
CA MET A 46 -10.22 -22.32 1.95
C MET A 46 -9.97 -23.82 2.09
N ASN A 47 -9.90 -24.56 0.97
CA ASN A 47 -9.62 -26.00 1.00
C ASN A 47 -8.23 -26.29 1.59
N ILE A 48 -7.21 -25.49 1.25
CA ILE A 48 -5.87 -25.59 1.84
C ILE A 48 -5.93 -25.35 3.35
N ARG A 49 -6.59 -24.29 3.80
CA ARG A 49 -6.75 -23.98 5.23
C ARG A 49 -7.39 -25.14 5.98
N THR A 50 -8.50 -25.69 5.47
CA THR A 50 -9.19 -26.82 6.10
C THR A 50 -8.32 -28.09 6.12
N ALA A 51 -7.57 -28.36 5.04
CA ALA A 51 -6.64 -29.49 4.99
C ALA A 51 -5.49 -29.33 6.01
N VAL A 52 -4.92 -28.14 6.14
CA VAL A 52 -3.85 -27.84 7.11
C VAL A 52 -4.36 -27.98 8.54
N ILE A 53 -5.51 -27.42 8.88
CA ILE A 53 -6.12 -27.57 10.22
C ILE A 53 -6.40 -29.04 10.51
N GLY A 54 -6.97 -29.78 9.55
CA GLY A 54 -7.22 -31.21 9.69
C GLY A 54 -5.95 -32.04 9.91
N ALA A 55 -4.86 -31.72 9.19
CA ALA A 55 -3.56 -32.37 9.35
C ALA A 55 -2.93 -32.05 10.71
N ILE A 56 -2.98 -30.79 11.16
CA ILE A 56 -2.50 -30.38 12.49
C ILE A 56 -3.28 -31.11 13.58
N TYR A 57 -4.61 -31.16 13.47
CA TYR A 57 -5.46 -31.84 14.44
C TYR A 57 -5.15 -33.34 14.53
N ARG A 58 -5.05 -34.04 13.39
CA ARG A 58 -4.64 -35.45 13.35
C ARG A 58 -3.26 -35.66 13.97
N LYS A 59 -2.30 -34.78 13.69
CA LYS A 59 -0.95 -34.88 14.25
C LYS A 59 -0.93 -34.63 15.75
N ALA A 60 -1.73 -33.69 16.25
CA ALA A 60 -1.85 -33.38 17.67
C ALA A 60 -2.40 -34.56 18.50
N LEU A 61 -3.21 -35.43 17.89
CA LEU A 61 -3.75 -36.63 18.55
C LEU A 61 -2.73 -37.78 18.68
N VAL A 62 -1.68 -37.81 17.85
CA VAL A 62 -0.71 -38.93 17.77
C VAL A 62 0.69 -38.52 18.27
N ILE A 63 0.85 -37.27 18.73
CA ILE A 63 2.16 -36.76 19.15
C ILE A 63 2.62 -37.38 20.49
N THR A 64 3.92 -37.67 20.60
CA THR A 64 4.50 -38.27 21.82
C THR A 64 4.56 -37.25 22.96
N ASN A 65 4.55 -37.72 24.22
CA ASN A 65 4.61 -36.86 25.40
C ASN A 65 5.86 -35.95 25.45
N ALA A 66 6.99 -36.42 24.91
CA ALA A 66 8.21 -35.62 24.79
C ALA A 66 8.01 -34.42 23.85
N ALA A 67 7.42 -34.63 22.68
CA ALA A 67 7.12 -33.57 21.72
C ALA A 67 5.93 -32.68 22.14
N LYS A 68 4.99 -33.22 22.92
CA LYS A 68 3.91 -32.45 23.57
C LYS A 68 4.43 -31.50 24.66
N ARG A 69 5.60 -31.81 25.24
CA ARG A 69 6.30 -30.92 26.19
C ARG A 69 7.04 -29.78 25.50
N SER A 70 7.50 -29.98 24.26
CA SER A 70 8.17 -28.94 23.47
C SER A 70 7.20 -28.03 22.73
N SER A 71 6.03 -28.53 22.31
CA SER A 71 5.01 -27.74 21.62
C SER A 71 3.82 -27.46 22.53
N THR A 72 3.66 -26.21 22.93
CA THR A 72 2.56 -25.82 23.83
C THR A 72 1.21 -25.87 23.13
N VAL A 73 0.13 -26.06 23.88
CA VAL A 73 -1.25 -25.99 23.33
C VAL A 73 -1.48 -24.65 22.64
N GLY A 74 -0.90 -23.56 23.16
CA GLY A 74 -0.97 -22.23 22.56
C GLY A 74 -0.30 -22.16 21.18
N GLU A 75 0.85 -22.80 20.99
CA GLU A 75 1.52 -22.86 19.69
C GLU A 75 0.71 -23.65 18.66
N VAL A 76 0.08 -24.77 19.05
CA VAL A 76 -0.78 -25.56 18.15
C VAL A 76 -2.01 -24.76 17.74
N VAL A 77 -2.64 -24.03 18.66
CA VAL A 77 -3.76 -23.12 18.36
C VAL A 77 -3.32 -21.98 17.46
N ASN A 78 -2.13 -21.42 17.68
CA ASN A 78 -1.56 -20.38 16.84
C ASN A 78 -1.29 -20.88 15.40
N LEU A 79 -0.75 -22.09 15.24
CA LEU A 79 -0.57 -22.73 13.93
C LEU A 79 -1.90 -22.89 13.18
N MET A 80 -2.96 -23.32 13.88
CA MET A 80 -4.30 -23.47 13.27
C MET A 80 -4.99 -22.14 12.96
N SER A 81 -4.72 -21.09 13.74
CA SER A 81 -5.45 -19.82 13.64
C SER A 81 -4.74 -18.77 12.78
N VAL A 82 -3.42 -18.64 12.94
CA VAL A 82 -2.62 -17.61 12.26
C VAL A 82 -1.96 -18.17 11.01
N ASP A 83 -1.26 -19.29 11.12
CA ASP A 83 -0.47 -19.79 9.99
C ASP A 83 -1.36 -20.42 8.91
N ALA A 84 -2.40 -21.17 9.29
CA ALA A 84 -3.38 -21.68 8.33
C ALA A 84 -4.12 -20.54 7.59
N GLN A 85 -4.37 -19.41 8.25
CA GLN A 85 -4.94 -18.22 7.61
C GLN A 85 -3.95 -17.57 6.64
N ARG A 86 -2.68 -17.44 7.02
CA ARG A 86 -1.63 -16.93 6.13
C ARG A 86 -1.51 -17.77 4.85
N PHE A 87 -1.61 -19.09 4.92
CA PHE A 87 -1.59 -19.95 3.73
C PHE A 87 -2.76 -19.69 2.77
N MET A 88 -3.97 -19.45 3.30
CA MET A 88 -5.12 -19.06 2.49
C MET A 88 -4.87 -17.73 1.77
N ASP A 89 -4.36 -16.73 2.49
CA ASP A 89 -4.06 -15.41 1.92
C ASP A 89 -2.97 -15.51 0.85
N LEU A 90 -1.88 -16.23 1.14
CA LEU A 90 -0.76 -16.46 0.21
C LEU A 90 -1.21 -17.09 -1.11
N THR A 91 -2.11 -18.08 -1.05
CA THR A 91 -2.64 -18.76 -2.24
C THR A 91 -3.29 -17.77 -3.22
N THR A 92 -3.93 -16.73 -2.68
CA THR A 92 -4.58 -15.69 -3.49
C THR A 92 -3.56 -14.77 -4.16
N PHE A 93 -2.44 -14.47 -3.50
CA PHE A 93 -1.38 -13.60 -4.03
C PHE A 93 -0.35 -14.33 -4.89
N LEU A 94 -0.26 -15.66 -4.81
CA LEU A 94 0.73 -16.45 -5.54
C LEU A 94 0.62 -16.26 -7.06
N ASN A 95 -0.62 -16.12 -7.56
CA ASN A 95 -0.86 -15.83 -8.97
C ASN A 95 -0.41 -14.42 -9.40
N LEU A 96 -0.38 -13.47 -8.48
CA LEU A 96 0.07 -12.11 -8.77
C LEU A 96 1.58 -12.04 -9.04
N LEU A 97 2.37 -12.91 -8.41
CA LEU A 97 3.84 -12.93 -8.53
C LEU A 97 4.30 -13.14 -9.98
N TRP A 98 3.63 -13.99 -10.75
CA TRP A 98 3.96 -14.24 -12.16
C TRP A 98 3.11 -13.38 -13.11
N SER A 99 1.86 -13.08 -12.76
CA SER A 99 0.97 -12.25 -13.57
C SER A 99 1.43 -10.81 -13.66
N ALA A 100 1.94 -10.22 -12.58
CA ALA A 100 2.36 -8.82 -12.56
C ALA A 100 3.54 -8.52 -13.50
N PRO A 101 4.65 -9.30 -13.50
CA PRO A 101 5.73 -9.14 -14.47
C PRO A 101 5.25 -9.27 -15.93
N LEU A 102 4.38 -10.24 -16.22
CA LEU A 102 3.84 -10.43 -17.57
C LEU A 102 3.02 -9.22 -18.00
N GLN A 103 2.15 -8.71 -17.13
CA GLN A 103 1.35 -7.52 -17.41
C GLN A 103 2.23 -6.29 -17.68
N ILE A 104 3.30 -6.11 -16.89
CA ILE A 104 4.27 -5.01 -17.09
C ILE A 104 4.98 -5.17 -18.45
N MET A 105 5.43 -6.37 -18.80
CA MET A 105 6.11 -6.63 -20.08
C MET A 105 5.20 -6.34 -21.28
N VAL A 106 3.95 -6.81 -21.26
CA VAL A 106 2.98 -6.56 -22.33
C VAL A 106 2.63 -5.07 -22.43
N ALA A 107 2.43 -4.39 -21.29
CA ALA A 107 2.17 -2.96 -21.28
C ALA A 107 3.34 -2.16 -21.87
N LEU A 108 4.58 -2.48 -21.48
CA LEU A 108 5.78 -1.83 -22.02
C LEU A 108 5.94 -2.09 -23.52
N TYR A 109 5.64 -3.29 -24.00
CA TYR A 109 5.68 -3.63 -25.41
C TYR A 109 4.71 -2.76 -26.24
N PHE A 110 3.44 -2.64 -25.81
CA PHE A 110 2.47 -1.77 -26.48
C PHE A 110 2.85 -0.28 -26.39
N LEU A 111 3.41 0.15 -25.25
CA LEU A 111 3.90 1.53 -25.11
C LEU A 111 5.05 1.79 -26.09
N TRP A 112 5.98 0.84 -26.22
CA TRP A 112 7.13 0.93 -27.13
C TRP A 112 6.69 1.06 -28.58
N GLN A 113 5.67 0.32 -29.01
CA GLN A 113 5.15 0.46 -30.37
C GLN A 113 4.55 1.85 -30.65
N ASN A 114 3.89 2.48 -29.67
CA ASN A 114 3.23 3.77 -29.86
C ASN A 114 4.18 4.98 -29.70
N LEU A 115 5.15 4.89 -28.79
CA LEU A 115 6.02 6.01 -28.39
C LEU A 115 7.50 5.82 -28.77
N GLY A 116 7.93 4.62 -29.17
CA GLY A 116 9.33 4.31 -29.49
C GLY A 116 10.25 4.39 -28.27
N PRO A 117 11.53 4.76 -28.45
CA PRO A 117 12.53 4.82 -27.36
C PRO A 117 12.18 5.79 -26.22
N SER A 118 11.25 6.72 -26.43
CA SER A 118 10.78 7.70 -25.43
C SER A 118 10.18 7.03 -24.18
N VAL A 119 9.75 5.76 -24.28
CA VAL A 119 9.24 4.97 -23.15
C VAL A 119 10.29 4.78 -22.05
N LEU A 120 11.57 4.69 -22.40
CA LEU A 120 12.66 4.50 -21.44
C LEU A 120 12.79 5.69 -20.48
N ALA A 121 12.53 6.90 -20.95
CA ALA A 121 12.54 8.09 -20.10
C ALA A 121 11.41 8.05 -19.06
N GLY A 122 10.20 7.63 -19.46
CA GLY A 122 9.08 7.43 -18.53
C GLY A 122 9.37 6.34 -17.48
N LEU A 123 9.97 5.22 -17.91
CA LEU A 123 10.40 4.15 -17.01
C LEU A 123 11.48 4.64 -16.03
N ALA A 124 12.45 5.42 -16.49
CA ALA A 124 13.49 6.00 -15.64
C ALA A 124 12.91 6.92 -14.55
N VAL A 125 11.91 7.74 -14.86
CA VAL A 125 11.21 8.56 -13.86
C VAL A 125 10.47 7.68 -12.85
N MET A 126 9.75 6.65 -13.30
CA MET A 126 9.07 5.72 -12.39
C MET A 126 10.05 5.01 -11.46
N VAL A 127 11.19 4.54 -11.98
CA VAL A 127 12.23 3.90 -11.18
C VAL A 127 12.86 4.90 -10.21
N MET A 128 13.07 6.16 -10.60
CA MET A 128 13.61 7.21 -9.72
C MET A 128 12.63 7.61 -8.61
N LEU A 129 11.32 7.52 -8.84
CA LEU A 129 10.30 7.78 -7.81
C LEU A 129 10.29 6.72 -6.70
N ILE A 130 10.76 5.50 -6.96
CA ILE A 130 10.83 4.42 -5.96
C ILE A 130 11.80 4.78 -4.80
N PRO A 131 13.09 5.06 -5.01
CA PRO A 131 14.01 5.42 -3.93
C PRO A 131 13.62 6.75 -3.28
N PHE A 132 13.07 7.70 -4.05
CA PHE A 132 12.57 8.96 -3.50
C PHE A 132 11.45 8.72 -2.47
N ASN A 133 10.46 7.89 -2.81
CA ASN A 133 9.40 7.50 -1.87
C ASN A 133 9.94 6.69 -0.68
N ALA A 134 10.93 5.81 -0.91
CA ALA A 134 11.56 5.05 0.17
C ALA A 134 12.24 5.96 1.20
N VAL A 135 13.01 6.96 0.75
CA VAL A 135 13.67 7.94 1.63
C VAL A 135 12.66 8.76 2.41
N ILE A 136 11.58 9.23 1.75
CA ILE A 136 10.50 9.95 2.43
C ILE A 136 9.85 9.06 3.49
N ALA A 137 9.52 7.81 3.16
CA ALA A 137 8.92 6.87 4.09
C ALA A 137 9.81 6.62 5.32
N MET A 138 11.13 6.47 5.12
CA MET A 138 12.09 6.34 6.22
C MET A 138 12.12 7.58 7.12
N LYS A 139 12.14 8.79 6.53
CA LYS A 139 12.12 10.04 7.31
C LYS A 139 10.81 10.24 8.05
N THR A 140 9.68 9.96 7.43
CA THR A 140 8.36 10.01 8.07
C THR A 140 8.28 9.05 9.26
N ARG A 141 8.80 7.82 9.13
CA ARG A 141 8.89 6.88 10.26
C ARG A 141 9.75 7.43 11.39
N ALA A 142 10.91 7.99 11.07
CA ALA A 142 11.79 8.59 12.09
C ALA A 142 11.08 9.73 12.85
N TYR A 143 10.39 10.63 12.14
CA TYR A 143 9.62 11.70 12.78
C TYR A 143 8.40 11.19 13.56
N GLN A 144 7.75 10.11 13.11
CA GLN A 144 6.68 9.48 13.90
C GLN A 144 7.20 8.95 15.23
N VAL A 145 8.36 8.30 15.25
CA VAL A 145 8.98 7.81 16.49
C VAL A 145 9.31 8.99 17.42
N GLU A 146 9.93 10.04 16.89
CA GLU A 146 10.25 11.25 17.66
C GLU A 146 8.98 11.92 18.23
N GLN A 147 7.91 12.00 17.43
CA GLN A 147 6.63 12.54 17.86
C GLN A 147 6.01 11.71 18.99
N MET A 148 6.07 10.37 18.90
CA MET A 148 5.57 9.48 19.95
C MET A 148 6.29 9.70 21.27
N GLN A 149 7.62 9.89 21.26
CA GLN A 149 8.38 10.18 22.48
C GLN A 149 7.91 11.47 23.19
N TYR A 150 7.68 12.56 22.44
CA TYR A 150 7.16 13.80 23.02
C TYR A 150 5.71 13.65 23.50
N LYS A 151 4.88 12.93 22.75
CA LYS A 151 3.49 12.64 23.11
C LYS A 151 3.42 11.83 24.41
N ASP A 152 4.23 10.79 24.55
CA ASP A 152 4.29 9.95 25.76
C ASP A 152 4.79 10.75 26.96
N SER A 153 5.82 11.58 26.77
CA SER A 153 6.33 12.48 27.82
C SER A 153 5.25 13.46 28.29
N ARG A 154 4.46 14.02 27.37
CA ARG A 154 3.33 14.91 27.70
C ARG A 154 2.25 14.17 28.48
N ILE A 155 1.88 12.97 28.05
CA ILE A 155 0.85 12.15 28.72
C ILE A 155 1.31 11.75 30.12
N LYS A 156 2.58 11.37 30.28
CA LYS A 156 3.17 11.06 31.58
C LYS A 156 3.10 12.26 32.53
N LEU A 157 3.53 13.45 32.08
CA LEU A 157 3.46 14.67 32.88
C LEU A 157 2.01 15.04 33.25
N MET A 158 1.06 14.87 32.32
CA MET A 158 -0.36 15.07 32.61
C MET A 158 -0.88 14.12 33.69
N ASN A 159 -0.48 12.85 33.67
CA ASN A 159 -0.86 11.88 34.71
C ASN A 159 -0.28 12.27 36.09
N GLU A 160 0.96 12.75 36.14
CA GLU A 160 1.58 13.25 37.38
C GLU A 160 0.83 14.47 37.93
N ILE A 161 0.43 15.41 37.07
CA ILE A 161 -0.37 16.58 37.44
C ILE A 161 -1.74 16.15 38.01
N LEU A 162 -2.43 15.21 37.36
CA LEU A 162 -3.75 14.75 37.80
C LEU A 162 -3.70 14.02 39.15
N ASN A 163 -2.71 13.14 39.34
CA ASN A 163 -2.49 12.45 40.62
C ASN A 163 -2.14 13.42 41.75
N GLY A 164 -1.41 14.51 41.46
CA GLY A 164 -0.95 15.51 42.43
C GLY A 164 -1.78 16.80 42.53
N ILE A 165 -2.98 16.86 41.93
CA ILE A 165 -3.67 18.13 41.65
C ILE A 165 -3.95 18.98 42.90
N LYS A 166 -4.25 18.36 44.04
CA LYS A 166 -4.52 19.06 45.31
C LYS A 166 -3.29 19.82 45.81
N VAL A 167 -2.10 19.22 45.68
CA VAL A 167 -0.82 19.83 46.09
C VAL A 167 -0.48 20.99 45.16
N LEU A 168 -0.63 20.82 43.85
CA LEU A 168 -0.39 21.88 42.87
C LEU A 168 -1.27 23.12 43.13
N LYS A 169 -2.53 22.92 43.51
CA LYS A 169 -3.44 24.01 43.88
C LYS A 169 -3.06 24.68 45.19
N LEU A 170 -2.66 23.91 46.20
CA LEU A 170 -2.24 24.44 47.50
C LEU A 170 -1.04 25.39 47.39
N TYR A 171 -0.10 25.09 46.49
CA TYR A 171 1.11 25.91 46.24
C TYR A 171 0.99 26.85 45.04
N ALA A 172 -0.17 26.95 44.39
CA ALA A 172 -0.39 27.75 43.18
C ALA A 172 0.60 27.48 42.03
N TRP A 173 1.09 26.24 41.89
CA TRP A 173 2.07 25.84 40.86
C TRP A 173 1.49 25.57 39.47
N GLU A 174 0.19 25.80 39.28
CA GLU A 174 -0.53 25.49 38.04
C GLU A 174 0.10 26.15 36.80
N ASN A 175 0.49 27.42 36.90
CA ASN A 175 1.09 28.16 35.78
C ASN A 175 2.46 27.59 35.39
N SER A 176 3.29 27.22 36.36
CA SER A 176 4.61 26.63 36.10
C SER A 176 4.51 25.26 35.42
N PHE A 177 3.58 24.42 35.86
CA PHE A 177 3.33 23.13 35.21
C PHE A 177 2.68 23.28 33.82
N LYS A 178 1.81 24.28 33.64
CA LYS A 178 1.26 24.64 32.31
C LYS A 178 2.37 25.00 31.33
N GLU A 179 3.33 25.83 31.74
CA GLU A 179 4.49 26.19 30.89
C GLU A 179 5.32 24.97 30.52
N LYS A 180 5.57 24.05 31.47
CA LYS A 180 6.26 22.77 31.17
C LYS A 180 5.52 21.93 30.14
N VAL A 181 4.20 21.79 30.27
CA VAL A 181 3.37 21.06 29.29
C VAL A 181 3.41 21.74 27.92
N LEU A 182 3.31 23.07 27.87
CA LEU A 182 3.39 23.85 26.63
C LEU A 182 4.76 23.74 25.95
N ALA A 183 5.85 23.71 26.72
CA ALA A 183 7.20 23.50 26.19
C ALA A 183 7.33 22.13 25.49
N ILE A 184 6.76 21.06 26.08
CA ILE A 184 6.72 19.73 25.42
C ILE A 184 5.82 19.77 24.19
N ARG A 185 4.66 20.42 24.27
CA ARG A 185 3.73 20.58 23.15
C ARG A 185 4.37 21.31 21.98
N GLN A 186 5.19 22.33 22.23
CA GLN A 186 5.89 23.05 21.16
C GLN A 186 6.88 22.15 20.41
N LYS A 187 7.58 21.26 21.12
CA LYS A 187 8.46 20.25 20.50
C LYS A 187 7.66 19.25 19.66
N GLU A 188 6.54 18.75 20.19
CA GLU A 188 5.60 17.87 19.46
C GLU A 188 5.09 18.54 18.17
N LEU A 189 4.67 19.80 18.24
CA LEU A 189 4.18 20.58 17.10
C LEU A 189 5.26 20.83 16.04
N ASN A 190 6.51 21.05 16.45
CA ASN A 190 7.62 21.21 15.51
C ASN A 190 7.88 19.93 14.69
N VAL A 191 7.83 18.76 15.33
CA VAL A 191 7.96 17.47 14.63
C VAL A 191 6.77 17.21 13.70
N LEU A 192 5.55 17.51 14.17
CA LEU A 192 4.34 17.44 13.36
C LEU A 192 4.42 18.32 12.12
N ARG A 193 4.92 19.55 12.26
CA ARG A 193 5.11 20.48 11.14
C ARG A 193 6.09 19.92 10.10
N LYS A 194 7.23 19.38 10.53
CA LYS A 194 8.20 18.72 9.63
C LYS A 194 7.56 17.55 8.88
N THR A 195 6.76 16.74 9.58
CA THR A 195 6.02 15.62 9.00
C THR A 195 4.99 16.09 7.97
N ALA A 196 4.26 17.18 8.27
CA ALA A 196 3.30 17.78 7.34
C ALA A 196 3.97 18.31 6.06
N TYR A 197 5.12 18.97 6.18
CA TYR A 197 5.90 19.42 5.01
C TYR A 197 6.37 18.25 4.14
N LEU A 198 6.86 17.17 4.75
CA LEU A 198 7.23 15.96 4.01
C LEU A 198 6.03 15.30 3.34
N GLY A 199 4.88 15.24 4.03
CA GLY A 199 3.64 14.73 3.47
C GLY A 199 3.17 15.55 2.28
N ALA A 200 3.24 16.89 2.37
CA ALA A 200 2.92 17.78 1.28
C ALA A 200 3.85 17.58 0.07
N LEU A 201 5.17 17.50 0.31
CA LEU A 201 6.17 17.24 -0.74
C LEU A 201 5.89 15.90 -1.46
N SER A 202 5.61 14.85 -0.69
CA SER A 202 5.27 13.53 -1.23
C SER A 202 4.01 13.61 -2.09
N THR A 203 2.96 14.24 -1.58
CA THR A 203 1.69 14.40 -2.30
C THR A 203 1.88 15.19 -3.59
N MET A 204 2.66 16.27 -3.57
CA MET A 204 3.01 17.05 -4.76
C MET A 204 3.80 16.22 -5.79
N ALA A 205 4.75 15.39 -5.34
CA ALA A 205 5.50 14.49 -6.22
C ALA A 205 4.56 13.47 -6.91
N TRP A 206 3.58 12.92 -6.18
CA TRP A 206 2.60 11.99 -6.73
C TRP A 206 1.63 12.63 -7.73
N THR A 207 1.14 13.83 -7.43
CA THR A 207 0.21 14.53 -8.33
C THR A 207 0.90 15.07 -9.58
N SER A 208 2.19 15.43 -9.50
CA SER A 208 2.97 15.92 -10.63
C SER A 208 3.61 14.82 -11.48
N ALA A 209 3.77 13.61 -10.96
CA ALA A 209 4.41 12.49 -11.68
C ALA A 209 3.78 12.21 -13.08
N PRO A 210 2.45 12.16 -13.26
CA PRO A 210 1.86 11.94 -14.58
C PRO A 210 2.16 13.06 -15.59
N PHE A 211 2.24 14.31 -15.11
CA PHE A 211 2.56 15.47 -15.94
C PHE A 211 4.02 15.44 -16.41
N LEU A 212 4.95 15.09 -15.51
CA LEU A 212 6.37 14.94 -15.83
C LEU A 212 6.61 13.83 -16.86
N VAL A 213 5.99 12.66 -16.65
CA VAL A 213 6.07 11.52 -17.57
C VAL A 213 5.50 11.90 -18.94
N GLY A 214 4.34 12.58 -18.98
CA GLY A 214 3.71 13.02 -20.21
C GLY A 214 4.45 14.15 -20.95
N ALA A 215 5.14 15.04 -20.22
CA ALA A 215 5.94 16.12 -20.78
C ALA A 215 7.26 15.60 -21.38
N GLN A 216 7.98 14.74 -20.66
CA GLN A 216 9.23 14.13 -21.17
C GLN A 216 8.98 13.25 -22.40
N SER A 217 7.91 12.45 -22.36
CA SER A 217 7.53 11.61 -23.50
C SER A 217 7.21 12.43 -24.76
N ARG A 218 6.62 13.63 -24.61
CA ARG A 218 6.36 14.56 -25.72
C ARG A 218 7.62 15.28 -26.18
N CYS A 219 8.46 15.75 -25.26
CA CYS A 219 9.69 16.47 -25.57
C CYS A 219 10.66 15.61 -26.41
N LEU A 220 10.86 14.34 -26.03
CA LEU A 220 11.71 13.40 -26.78
C LEU A 220 11.16 13.03 -28.16
N LYS A 221 9.82 13.08 -28.33
CA LYS A 221 9.17 12.83 -29.62
C LYS A 221 9.26 14.05 -30.56
N VAL A 222 9.30 15.27 -29.99
CA VAL A 222 9.48 16.51 -30.76
C VAL A 222 10.94 16.73 -31.15
N GLY A 223 11.91 16.41 -30.28
CA GLY A 223 13.34 16.57 -30.60
C GLY A 223 13.91 15.55 -31.61
N ARG A 224 13.09 14.63 -32.12
CA ARG A 224 13.48 13.58 -33.07
C ARG A 224 12.78 13.70 -34.43
N ASN A 225 11.88 14.68 -34.59
CA ASN A 225 11.27 15.10 -35.85
C ASN A 225 11.83 16.45 -36.27
#